data_AF-A0A496XH55-F1
#
_entry.id   AF-A0A496XH55-F1
#
_cell.length_a   1.000
_cell.length_b   1.000
_cell.length_c   1.000
_cell.angle_alpha   90.00
_cell.angle_beta   90.00
_cell.angle_gamma   90.00
#
_symmetry.space_group_name_H-M   'P 1'
#
loop_
_entity.id
_entity.type
_entity.pdbx_description
1 polymer ?
#
loop_
_entity_poly.entity_id
_entity_poly.type
_entity_poly.pdbx_seq_one_letter_code
_entity_poly.pdbx_strand_id
1 'polypeptide(L)'
;MLKAYREHVAERASQNIPAKPLSAEQVAALVELLKNPPAGEGEFLLDLITNRVPPGVDEAAYVKAGFVSAIARGEVECPLINTRLAVELLGNMHGGYNIETLVSLLNDAELADAA
;
A
#
# COMPACT_ATOMS: atom_id res chain seq x y z
N MET A 1 13.76 -2.18 7.09
CA MET A 1 12.64 -2.94 6.52
C MET A 1 13.09 -3.82 5.35
N LEU A 2 13.52 -3.25 4.20
CA LEU A 2 13.81 -4.02 2.97
C LEU A 2 14.79 -5.20 3.13
N LYS A 3 15.96 -4.97 3.76
CA LYS A 3 16.95 -6.04 3.98
C LYS A 3 16.36 -7.23 4.75
N ALA A 4 15.75 -6.95 5.91
CA ALA A 4 15.11 -7.97 6.75
C ALA A 4 13.96 -8.68 6.01
N TYR A 5 13.19 -7.95 5.20
CA TYR A 5 12.14 -8.55 4.38
C TYR A 5 12.71 -9.50 3.30
N ARG A 6 13.78 -9.11 2.60
CA ARG A 6 14.46 -9.96 1.61
C ARG A 6 15.07 -11.22 2.26
N GLU A 7 15.64 -11.08 3.45
CA GLU A 7 16.15 -12.22 4.24
C GLU A 7 15.02 -13.19 4.61
N HIS A 8 13.88 -12.68 5.09
CA HIS A 8 12.69 -13.48 5.37
C HIS A 8 12.14 -14.20 4.13
N VAL A 9 12.11 -13.52 2.97
CA VAL A 9 11.71 -14.14 1.71
C VAL A 9 12.63 -15.32 1.36
N ALA A 10 13.94 -15.13 1.47
CA ALA A 10 14.92 -16.17 1.19
C ALA A 10 14.82 -17.36 2.16
N GLU A 11 14.69 -17.08 3.46
CA GLU A 11 14.46 -18.11 4.49
C GLU A 11 13.20 -18.91 4.18
N ARG A 12 12.10 -18.22 3.85
CA ARG A 12 10.82 -18.86 3.57
C ARG A 12 10.86 -19.72 2.31
N ALA A 13 11.52 -19.22 1.26
CA ALA A 13 11.72 -19.93 0.00
C ALA A 13 12.58 -21.20 0.17
N SER A 14 13.59 -21.20 1.06
CA SER A 14 14.39 -22.40 1.35
C SER A 14 13.57 -23.56 1.93
N GLN A 15 12.41 -23.25 2.50
CA GLN A 15 11.44 -24.20 3.03
C GLN A 15 10.28 -24.48 2.05
N ASN A 16 10.35 -23.99 0.80
CA ASN A 16 9.31 -24.09 -0.23
C ASN A 16 7.93 -23.53 0.20
N ILE A 17 7.91 -22.47 0.99
CA ILE A 17 6.67 -21.80 1.40
C ILE A 17 6.79 -20.28 1.25
N PRO A 18 5.69 -19.58 0.92
CA PRO A 18 5.73 -18.16 0.62
C PRO A 18 6.12 -17.34 1.85
N ALA A 19 6.67 -16.14 1.60
CA ALA A 19 6.87 -15.16 2.66
C ALA A 19 5.52 -14.79 3.29
N LYS A 20 5.55 -14.47 4.58
CA LYS A 20 4.38 -13.90 5.29
C LYS A 20 3.99 -12.53 4.69
N PRO A 21 2.72 -12.13 4.79
CA PRO A 21 2.31 -10.75 4.56
C PRO A 21 3.05 -9.77 5.49
N LEU A 22 3.03 -8.49 5.14
CA LEU A 22 3.63 -7.43 5.94
C LEU A 22 2.82 -7.18 7.21
N SER A 23 3.51 -6.96 8.33
CA SER A 23 2.89 -6.46 9.57
C SER A 23 2.61 -4.96 9.50
N ALA A 24 1.84 -4.43 10.46
CA ALA A 24 1.56 -3.00 10.57
C ALA A 24 2.84 -2.16 10.67
N GLU A 25 3.84 -2.61 11.43
CA GLU A 25 5.13 -1.93 11.57
C GLU A 25 5.92 -1.95 10.25
N GLN A 26 5.84 -3.04 9.50
CA GLN A 26 6.49 -3.15 8.19
C GLN A 26 5.81 -2.25 7.16
N VAL A 27 4.48 -2.13 7.19
CA VAL A 27 3.74 -1.18 6.33
C VAL A 27 4.05 0.26 6.72
N ALA A 28 4.13 0.59 8.01
CA ALA A 28 4.52 1.93 8.45
C ALA A 28 5.94 2.29 7.97
N ALA A 29 6.89 1.36 8.05
CA ALA A 29 8.23 1.56 7.51
C ALA A 29 8.25 1.63 5.98
N LEU A 30 7.36 0.90 5.29
CA LEU A 30 7.19 0.97 3.84
C LEU A 30 6.65 2.33 3.39
N VAL A 31 5.71 2.92 4.14
CA VAL A 31 5.17 4.26 3.88
C VAL A 31 6.29 5.31 3.87
N GLU A 32 7.22 5.26 4.82
CA GLU A 32 8.35 6.19 4.84
C GLU A 32 9.30 6.01 3.64
N LEU A 33 9.47 4.78 3.16
CA LEU A 33 10.22 4.50 1.93
C LEU A 33 9.47 4.97 0.68
N LEU A 34 8.14 4.86 0.64
CA LEU A 34 7.33 5.34 -0.49
C LEU A 34 7.39 6.88 -0.62
N LYS A 35 7.45 7.60 0.52
CA LYS A 35 7.64 9.06 0.53
C LYS A 35 9.03 9.47 0.03
N ASN A 36 10.07 8.69 0.34
CA ASN A 36 11.46 8.97 -0.02
C ASN A 36 12.14 7.71 -0.61
N PRO A 37 11.80 7.34 -1.86
CA PRO A 37 12.23 6.06 -2.42
C PRO A 37 13.74 6.03 -2.68
N PRO A 38 14.44 5.00 -2.20
CA PRO A 38 15.82 4.77 -2.60
C PRO A 38 15.91 4.54 -4.11
N ALA A 39 17.00 5.00 -4.73
CA ALA A 39 17.23 4.83 -6.15
C ALA A 39 17.17 3.34 -6.56
N GLY A 40 16.37 3.03 -7.59
CA GLY A 40 16.21 1.67 -8.11
C GLY A 40 15.26 0.76 -7.33
N GLU A 41 14.67 1.21 -6.21
CA GLU A 41 13.75 0.39 -5.41
C GLU A 41 12.27 0.64 -5.72
N GLY A 42 11.93 1.61 -6.58
CA GLY A 42 10.55 2.08 -6.77
C GLY A 42 9.54 0.99 -7.14
N GLU A 43 9.86 0.15 -8.13
CA GLU A 43 8.99 -0.96 -8.54
C GLU A 43 8.80 -1.99 -7.42
N PHE A 44 9.85 -2.25 -6.64
CA PHE A 44 9.77 -3.19 -5.53
C PHE A 44 8.88 -2.64 -4.41
N LEU A 45 9.00 -1.35 -4.07
CA LEU A 45 8.14 -0.71 -3.08
C LEU A 45 6.66 -0.74 -3.50
N LEU A 46 6.39 -0.51 -4.80
CA LEU A 46 5.04 -0.61 -5.37
C LEU A 46 4.50 -2.04 -5.28
N ASP A 47 5.30 -3.07 -5.58
CA ASP A 47 4.88 -4.46 -5.41
C ASP A 47 4.52 -4.78 -3.94
N LEU A 48 5.34 -4.31 -2.99
CA LEU A 48 5.09 -4.53 -1.57
C LEU A 48 3.76 -3.94 -1.11
N ILE A 49 3.48 -2.67 -1.43
CA ILE A 49 2.24 -2.02 -1.00
C ILE A 49 1.02 -2.58 -1.72
N THR A 50 1.19 -3.05 -2.96
CA THR A 50 0.10 -3.61 -3.76
C THR A 50 -0.26 -5.02 -3.29
N ASN A 51 0.73 -5.90 -3.18
CA ASN A 51 0.53 -7.35 -3.13
C ASN A 51 0.85 -8.01 -1.79
N ARG A 52 1.52 -7.30 -0.88
CA ARG A 52 2.07 -7.90 0.35
C ARG A 52 1.40 -7.43 1.64
N VAL A 53 0.39 -6.58 1.55
CA VAL A 53 -0.41 -6.13 2.71
C VAL A 53 -1.72 -6.92 2.77
N PRO A 54 -2.10 -7.50 3.92
CA PRO A 54 -3.42 -8.10 4.10
C PRO A 54 -4.56 -7.13 3.74
N PRO A 55 -5.65 -7.59 3.12
CA PRO A 55 -6.84 -6.77 2.88
C PRO A 55 -7.73 -6.66 4.13
N GLY A 56 -8.84 -5.91 4.02
CA GLY A 56 -9.87 -5.88 5.06
C GLY A 56 -9.53 -4.98 6.25
N VAL A 57 -9.83 -5.49 7.44
CA VAL A 57 -9.71 -4.75 8.72
C VAL A 57 -8.46 -5.13 9.53
N ASP A 58 -7.48 -5.76 8.89
CA ASP A 58 -6.17 -6.04 9.49
C ASP A 58 -5.43 -4.74 9.87
N GLU A 59 -4.59 -4.80 10.89
CA GLU A 59 -3.83 -3.62 11.37
C GLU A 59 -2.89 -3.08 10.29
N ALA A 60 -2.29 -3.94 9.46
CA ALA A 60 -1.48 -3.51 8.33
C ALA A 60 -2.33 -2.87 7.22
N ALA A 61 -3.56 -3.37 7.02
CA ALA A 61 -4.54 -2.76 6.13
C ALA A 61 -4.93 -1.35 6.61
N TYR A 62 -5.10 -1.14 7.91
CA TYR A 62 -5.37 0.19 8.49
C TYR A 62 -4.28 1.20 8.12
N VAL A 63 -3.01 0.83 8.30
CA VAL A 63 -1.87 1.69 7.97
C VAL A 63 -1.81 1.98 6.47
N LYS A 64 -2.01 0.97 5.61
CA LYS A 64 -2.08 1.14 4.15
C LYS A 64 -3.23 2.08 3.75
N ALA A 65 -4.44 1.82 4.24
CA ALA A 65 -5.63 2.61 3.91
C ALA A 65 -5.44 4.08 4.29
N GLY A 66 -4.89 4.36 5.48
CA GLY A 66 -4.64 5.73 5.93
C GLY A 66 -3.70 6.49 4.99
N PHE A 67 -2.55 5.89 4.66
CA PHE A 67 -1.58 6.51 3.75
C PHE A 67 -2.13 6.68 2.32
N VAL A 68 -2.72 5.63 1.76
CA VAL A 68 -3.23 5.66 0.38
C VAL A 68 -4.44 6.60 0.27
N SER A 69 -5.29 6.68 1.29
CA SER A 69 -6.40 7.65 1.32
C SER A 69 -5.92 9.10 1.34
N ALA A 70 -4.87 9.39 2.12
CA ALA A 70 -4.28 10.74 2.15
C ALA A 70 -3.71 11.13 0.78
N ILE A 71 -3.13 10.19 0.02
CA ILE A 71 -2.70 10.44 -1.36
C ILE A 71 -3.91 10.67 -2.27
N ALA A 72 -4.94 9.82 -2.20
CA ALA A 72 -6.13 9.93 -3.05
C ALA A 72 -6.87 11.27 -2.84
N ARG A 73 -6.83 11.84 -1.63
CA ARG A 73 -7.40 13.15 -1.29
C ARG A 73 -6.46 14.34 -1.55
N GLY A 74 -5.23 14.10 -2.02
CA GLY A 74 -4.24 15.15 -2.26
C GLY A 74 -3.66 15.78 -0.98
N GLU A 75 -3.80 15.11 0.18
CA GLU A 75 -3.28 15.57 1.47
C GLU A 75 -1.79 15.24 1.64
N VAL A 76 -1.32 14.18 0.98
CA VAL A 76 0.08 13.71 1.01
C VAL A 76 0.55 13.43 -0.41
N GLU A 77 1.73 13.95 -0.76
CA GLU A 77 2.38 13.60 -2.02
C GLU A 77 3.24 12.34 -1.87
N CYS A 78 3.26 11.53 -2.93
CA CYS A 78 4.11 10.36 -3.05
C CYS A 78 4.74 10.33 -4.45
N PRO A 79 6.08 10.25 -4.58
CA PRO A 79 6.74 10.24 -5.89
C PRO A 79 6.40 9.01 -6.75
N LEU A 80 5.85 7.95 -6.16
CA LEU A 80 5.55 6.69 -6.84
C LEU A 80 4.05 6.42 -7.03
N ILE A 81 3.18 7.13 -6.32
CA ILE A 81 1.73 6.88 -6.30
C ILE A 81 1.00 8.21 -6.54
N ASN A 82 0.37 8.33 -7.70
CA ASN A 82 -0.52 9.45 -7.99
C ASN A 82 -1.94 9.20 -7.42
N THR A 83 -2.80 10.22 -7.45
CA THR A 83 -4.17 10.14 -6.91
C THR A 83 -4.98 9.00 -7.53
N ARG A 84 -4.94 8.83 -8.86
CA ARG A 84 -5.67 7.76 -9.55
C ARG A 84 -5.20 6.35 -9.14
N LEU A 85 -3.89 6.12 -9.10
CA LEU A 85 -3.32 4.86 -8.62
C LEU A 85 -3.65 4.61 -7.15
N ALA A 86 -3.72 5.66 -6.33
CA ALA A 86 -4.15 5.52 -4.94
C ALA A 86 -5.59 5.01 -4.83
N VAL A 87 -6.50 5.52 -5.66
CA VAL A 87 -7.88 5.02 -5.74
C VAL A 87 -7.93 3.54 -6.17
N GLU A 88 -7.17 3.17 -7.20
CA GLU A 88 -7.06 1.76 -7.63
C GLU A 88 -6.51 0.83 -6.52
N LEU A 89 -5.53 1.31 -5.74
CA LEU A 89 -4.98 0.58 -4.60
C LEU A 89 -6.01 0.41 -3.48
N LEU A 90 -6.83 1.43 -3.22
CA LEU A 90 -7.94 1.36 -2.26
C LEU A 90 -9.02 0.38 -2.73
N GLY A 91 -9.37 0.37 -4.01
CA GLY A 91 -10.33 -0.58 -4.59
C GLY A 91 -9.94 -2.05 -4.38
N ASN A 92 -8.64 -2.33 -4.37
CA ASN A 92 -8.09 -3.68 -4.16
C ASN A 92 -7.92 -4.08 -2.68
N MET A 93 -8.43 -3.30 -1.72
CA MET A 93 -8.36 -3.64 -0.29
C MET A 93 -9.51 -4.55 0.18
N HIS A 94 -10.45 -4.89 -0.70
CA HIS A 94 -11.57 -5.82 -0.46
C HIS A 94 -12.53 -5.43 0.70
N GLY A 95 -12.55 -4.15 1.09
CA GLY A 95 -13.45 -3.61 2.11
C GLY A 95 -12.76 -3.25 3.43
N GLY A 96 -13.52 -2.62 4.33
CA GLY A 96 -12.99 -2.09 5.60
C GLY A 96 -12.57 -0.63 5.47
N TYR A 97 -11.33 -0.32 5.83
CA TYR A 97 -10.84 1.06 5.98
C TYR A 97 -10.75 1.87 4.67
N ASN A 98 -10.90 1.23 3.51
CA ASN A 98 -10.89 1.88 2.20
C ASN A 98 -12.24 2.51 1.80
N ILE A 99 -13.36 2.00 2.35
CA ILE A 99 -14.71 2.29 1.84
C ILE A 99 -15.09 3.76 1.95
N GLU A 100 -14.85 4.38 3.11
CA GLU A 100 -15.23 5.79 3.34
C GLU A 100 -14.55 6.72 2.33
N THR A 101 -13.26 6.50 2.06
CA THR A 101 -12.51 7.28 1.08
C THR A 101 -13.06 7.08 -0.32
N LEU A 102 -13.28 5.85 -0.76
CA LEU A 102 -13.84 5.58 -2.09
C LEU A 102 -15.20 6.24 -2.27
N VAL A 103 -16.10 6.11 -1.29
CA VAL A 103 -17.42 6.77 -1.32
C VAL A 103 -17.29 8.29 -1.38
N SER A 104 -16.35 8.88 -0.64
CA SER A 104 -16.14 10.33 -0.66
C SER A 104 -15.68 10.86 -2.02
N LEU A 105 -14.97 10.04 -2.80
CA LEU A 105 -14.41 10.40 -4.10
C LEU A 105 -15.41 10.21 -5.26
N LEU A 106 -16.59 9.64 -5.03
CA LEU A 106 -17.63 9.51 -6.07
C LEU A 106 -18.16 10.87 -6.58
N ASN A 107 -17.92 11.96 -5.85
CA ASN A 107 -18.28 13.32 -6.29
C ASN A 107 -17.12 14.05 -6.97
N ASP A 108 -15.94 13.43 -7.06
CA ASP A 108 -14.77 14.01 -7.71
C ASP A 108 -14.83 13.75 -9.22
N ALA A 109 -14.82 14.81 -10.03
CA ALA A 109 -14.99 14.70 -11.48
C ALA A 109 -13.87 13.90 -12.19
N GLU A 110 -12.67 13.82 -11.60
CA GLU A 110 -11.51 13.14 -12.17
C GLU A 110 -11.30 11.73 -11.61
N LEU A 111 -11.78 11.47 -10.40
CA LEU A 111 -11.53 10.22 -9.67
C LEU A 111 -12.76 9.32 -9.52
N ALA A 112 -13.98 9.83 -9.76
CA ALA A 112 -15.22 9.06 -9.58
C ALA A 112 -15.33 7.81 -10.46
N ASP A 113 -14.64 7.74 -11.60
CA ASP A 113 -14.65 6.56 -12.48
C ASP A 113 -13.73 5.43 -11.95
N ALA A 114 -12.73 5.79 -11.15
CA ALA A 114 -11.79 4.85 -10.55
C ALA A 114 -12.24 4.38 -9.16
N ALA A 115 -13.09 5.16 -8.47
CA ALA A 115 -13.54 4.94 -7.10
C ALA A 115 -14.68 3.91 -6.98
#